data_AF-A0A942EZQ6-F1
#
_entry.id   AF-A0A942EZQ6-F1
#
_cell.length_a   1.000
_cell.length_b   1.000
_cell.length_c   1.000
_cell.angle_alpha   90.00
_cell.angle_beta   90.00
_cell.angle_gamma   90.00
#
_symmetry.space_group_name_H-M   'P 1'
#
loop_
_entity.id
_entity.type
_entity.pdbx_description
1 polymer ?
#
loop_
_entity_poly.entity_id
_entity_poly.type
_entity_poly.pdbx_seq_one_letter_code
_entity_poly.pdbx_strand_id
1 'polypeptide(L)' 'MENIIQKRFKESAEVKNRFLKENLSRLLDVIKLISHCFEAGNKLFFFGNGGSAADAQHL' A
#
# COMPACT_ATOMS: atom_id res chain seq x y z
N MET A 1 -4.76 28.22 -5.75
CA MET A 1 -5.24 27.05 -4.97
C MET A 1 -5.70 25.92 -5.90
N GLU A 2 -6.60 26.20 -6.85
CA GLU A 2 -7.15 25.21 -7.80
C GLU A 2 -6.07 24.37 -8.53
N ASN A 3 -5.08 25.03 -9.15
CA ASN A 3 -3.99 24.34 -9.84
C ASN A 3 -3.18 23.40 -8.93
N ILE A 4 -3.02 23.75 -7.64
CA ILE A 4 -2.30 22.91 -6.68
C ILE A 4 -3.11 21.65 -6.38
N ILE A 5 -4.41 21.79 -6.17
CA ILE A 5 -5.31 20.66 -5.94
C ILE A 5 -5.30 19.72 -7.16
N GLN A 6 -5.55 20.26 -8.36
CA GLN A 6 -5.52 19.47 -9.60
C GLN A 6 -4.19 18.74 -9.79
N LYS A 7 -3.07 19.42 -9.53
CA LYS A 7 -1.72 18.82 -9.59
C LYS A 7 -1.56 17.67 -8.60
N ARG A 8 -1.96 17.84 -7.33
CA ARG A 8 -1.85 16.79 -6.29
C ARG A 8 -2.66 15.55 -6.63
N PHE A 9 -3.87 15.72 -7.15
CA PHE A 9 -4.69 14.59 -7.58
C PHE A 9 -4.08 13.87 -8.79
N LYS A 10 -3.57 14.62 -9.77
CA LYS A 10 -2.86 14.06 -10.94
C LYS A 10 -1.61 13.27 -10.53
N GLU A 11 -0.75 13.86 -9.68
CA GLU A 11 0.44 13.20 -9.13
C GLU A 11 0.07 11.89 -8.42
N SER A 12 -0.98 11.92 -7.58
CA SER A 12 -1.45 10.75 -6.83
C SER A 12 -1.94 9.62 -7.74
N ALA A 13 -2.59 9.95 -8.87
CA ALA A 13 -3.03 8.97 -9.86
C ALA A 13 -1.85 8.39 -10.65
N GLU A 14 -0.93 9.25 -11.09
CA GLU A 14 0.27 8.84 -11.82
C GLU A 14 1.15 7.89 -11.00
N VAL A 15 1.36 8.19 -9.70
CA VAL A 15 2.13 7.33 -8.80
C VAL A 15 1.49 5.95 -8.66
N LYS A 16 0.16 5.86 -8.52
CA LYS A 16 -0.55 4.56 -8.42
C LYS A 16 -0.44 3.75 -9.69
N ASN A 17 -0.64 4.38 -10.85
CA ASN A 17 -0.52 3.73 -12.15
C ASN A 17 0.89 3.18 -12.39
N ARG A 18 1.93 3.97 -12.06
CA ARG A 18 3.32 3.54 -12.16
C ARG A 18 3.63 2.40 -11.20
N PHE A 19 3.22 2.52 -9.93
CA PHE A 19 3.42 1.48 -8.93
C PHE A 19 2.84 0.13 -9.39
N LEU A 20 1.61 0.13 -9.88
CA LEU A 20 0.96 -1.09 -10.38
C LEU A 20 1.71 -1.68 -11.57
N LYS A 21 2.08 -0.84 -12.55
CA LYS A 21 2.83 -1.28 -13.74
C LYS A 21 4.17 -1.93 -13.37
N GLU A 22 4.88 -1.38 -12.38
CA GLU A 22 6.22 -1.82 -12.00
C GLU A 22 6.21 -2.97 -10.99
N ASN A 23 5.17 -3.11 -10.17
CA ASN A 23 5.20 -3.99 -8.99
C ASN A 23 4.08 -5.04 -8.96
N LEU A 24 3.25 -5.20 -10.00
CA LEU A 24 2.10 -6.12 -9.98
C LEU A 24 2.48 -7.54 -9.53
N SER A 25 3.55 -8.13 -10.07
CA SER A 25 3.99 -9.47 -9.67
C SER A 25 4.31 -9.54 -8.18
N ARG A 26 5.13 -8.60 -7.67
CA ARG A 26 5.52 -8.55 -6.26
C ARG A 26 4.33 -8.30 -5.35
N LEU A 27 3.38 -7.48 -5.77
CA LEU A 27 2.14 -7.24 -5.04
C LEU A 27 1.33 -8.54 -4.89
N LEU A 28 1.21 -9.32 -5.96
CA LEU A 28 0.55 -10.63 -5.91
C LEU A 28 1.29 -11.62 -5.01
N ASP A 29 2.61 -11.60 -5.01
CA ASP A 29 3.43 -12.47 -4.15
C ASP A 29 3.22 -12.14 -2.66
N VAL A 30 3.19 -10.84 -2.31
CA VAL A 30 2.91 -10.39 -0.94
C VAL A 30 1.49 -10.76 -0.51
N ILE A 31 0.49 -10.58 -1.39
CA ILE A 31 -0.90 -10.97 -1.10
C ILE A 31 -0.97 -12.46 -0.78
N LYS A 32 -0.37 -13.31 -1.62
CA LYS A 32 -0.36 -14.77 -1.39
C LYS A 32 0.34 -15.14 -0.09
N LEU A 33 1.47 -14.51 0.22
CA LEU A 33 2.23 -14.75 1.44
C LEU A 33 1.39 -14.41 2.69
N ILE A 34 0.71 -13.27 2.68
CA ILE A 34 -0.15 -12.83 3.78
C ILE A 34 -1.36 -13.75 3.92
N SER A 35 -2.04 -14.11 2.82
CA SER A 35 -3.15 -15.06 2.84
C SER A 35 -2.74 -16.40 3.45
N HIS A 36 -1.61 -16.96 3.01
CA HIS A 36 -1.09 -18.22 3.53
C HIS A 36 -0.73 -18.13 5.02
N CYS A 37 -0.16 -17.00 5.46
CA CYS A 37 0.12 -16.76 6.88
C CYS A 37 -1.15 -16.96 7.73
N PHE A 38 -2.26 -16.35 7.33
CA PHE A 38 -3.53 -16.48 8.05
C PHE A 38 -4.17 -17.87 7.91
N GLU A 39 -4.14 -18.47 6.72
CA GLU A 39 -4.64 -19.85 6.50
C GLU A 39 -3.92 -20.88 7.38
N ALA A 40 -2.62 -20.69 7.61
CA ALA A 40 -1.81 -21.52 8.49
C ALA A 40 -2.00 -21.22 10.00
N GLY A 41 -2.90 -20.31 10.37
CA GLY A 41 -3.17 -19.92 11.76
C GLY A 41 -2.10 -19.02 12.38
N ASN A 42 -1.20 -18.45 11.58
CA ASN A 42 -0.18 -17.51 12.04
C ASN A 42 -0.74 -16.10 12.21
N LYS A 43 0.14 -15.16 12.56
CA LYS A 43 -0.18 -13.76 12.86
C LYS A 43 0.69 -12.82 12.03
N LEU A 44 0.11 -11.70 11.64
CA LEU A 44 0.82 -10.59 11.00
C LEU A 44 0.89 -9.42 11.98
N PHE A 45 2.07 -8.83 12.12
CA PHE A 45 2.30 -7.64 12.95
C PHE A 45 2.72 -6.48 12.06
N PHE A 46 2.06 -5.33 12.22
CA PHE A 46 2.38 -4.10 11.51
C PHE A 46 3.12 -3.13 12.43
N PHE A 47 4.10 -2.42 11.87
CA PHE A 47 4.85 -1.39 12.56
C PHE A 47 5.13 -0.23 11.61
N GLY A 48 5.19 0.99 12.14
CA GLY A 48 5.47 2.19 11.36
C GLY A 48 5.82 3.37 12.25
N ASN A 49 6.31 4.44 11.64
CA ASN A 49 6.64 5.70 12.30
C ASN A 49 5.80 6.84 11.71
N GLY A 50 5.34 7.78 12.54
CA GLY A 50 4.56 8.94 12.10
C GLY A 50 3.28 8.54 11.36
N GLY A 51 3.09 9.04 10.13
CA GLY A 51 1.93 8.70 9.30
C GLY A 51 1.81 7.18 9.04
N SER A 52 2.92 6.48 8.84
CA SER A 52 2.90 5.03 8.63
C SER A 52 2.57 4.25 9.91
N ALA A 53 2.75 4.84 11.10
CA ALA A 53 2.23 4.26 12.34
C ALA A 53 0.70 4.29 12.37
N ALA A 54 0.10 5.38 11.85
CA ALA A 54 -1.34 5.50 11.72
C ALA A 54 -1.91 4.49 10.71
N ASP A 55 -1.20 4.21 9.61
CA ASP A 55 -1.57 3.15 8.67
C ASP A 55 -1.44 1.75 9.32
N ALA A 56 -0.36 1.50 10.07
CA ALA A 56 -0.12 0.22 10.74
C ALA A 56 -1.20 -0.14 11.77
N GLN A 57 -1.76 0.84 12.48
CA GLN A 57 -2.88 0.61 13.42
C GLN A 57 -4.26 0.58 12.75
N HIS A 58 -4.38 1.06 11.51
CA HIS A 58 -5.65 1.06 10.78
C HIS A 58 -5.95 -0.33 10.18
N LEU A 59 -4.91 -1.08 9.84
CA LEU A 59 -4.95 -2.46 9.35
C LEU A 59 -5.18 -3.46 10.47
#